data_AF-K0ZSL7-F1
#
_entry.id   AF-K0ZSL7-F1
#
_cell.length_a   1.000
_cell.length_b   1.000
_cell.length_c   1.000
_cell.angle_alpha   90.00
_cell.angle_beta   90.00
_cell.angle_gamma   90.00
#
_symmetry.space_group_name_H-M   'P 1'
#
loop_
_entity.id
_entity.type
_entity.pdbx_description
1 polymer ?
#
loop_
_entity_poly.entity_id
_entity_poly.type
_entity_poly.pdbx_seq_one_letter_code
_entity_poly.pdbx_strand_id
1 'polypeptide(L)'
;QAEADIKAELAAEGKPEKIWDKIIPGKMDRFMLDNTKVDQAYTLLAQVYIMDDSKTVEAYLESVNASVVEFARFEVGEGIEKAANDFEAEVAATMAAALNN
;
A
#
# COMPACT_ATOMS: atom_id res chain seq x y z
N GLN A 1 -9.78 -3.45 13.77
CA GLN A 1 -10.38 -2.29 13.06
C GLN A 1 -10.99 -2.73 11.73
N ALA A 2 -10.21 -3.31 10.81
CA ALA A 2 -10.67 -3.74 9.47
C ALA A 2 -11.96 -4.60 9.44
N GLU A 3 -12.13 -5.54 10.36
CA GLU A 3 -13.32 -6.39 10.40
C GLU A 3 -14.61 -5.62 10.76
N ALA A 4 -14.48 -4.61 11.62
CA ALA A 4 -15.59 -3.72 11.98
C ALA A 4 -15.95 -2.80 10.81
N ASP A 5 -14.95 -2.29 10.10
CA ASP A 5 -15.15 -1.41 8.93
C ASP A 5 -15.82 -2.19 7.77
N ILE A 6 -15.41 -3.44 7.53
CA ILE A 6 -16.02 -4.34 6.53
C ILE A 6 -17.47 -4.69 6.90
N LYS A 7 -17.77 -4.92 8.18
CA LYS A 7 -19.16 -5.14 8.64
C LYS A 7 -20.01 -3.88 8.46
N ALA A 8 -19.45 -2.69 8.71
CA ALA A 8 -20.15 -1.43 8.49
C ALA A 8 -20.45 -1.18 7.01
N GLU A 9 -19.51 -1.49 6.10
CA GLU A 9 -19.75 -1.46 4.64
C GLU A 9 -20.89 -2.40 4.23
N LEU A 10 -20.86 -3.66 4.69
CA LEU A 10 -21.88 -4.66 4.33
C LEU A 10 -23.28 -4.30 4.88
N ALA A 11 -23.33 -3.66 6.06
CA ALA A 11 -24.54 -3.10 6.63
C ALA A 11 -25.09 -1.94 5.79
N ALA A 12 -24.22 -1.03 5.35
CA ALA A 12 -24.59 0.10 4.48
C ALA A 12 -25.07 -0.36 3.09
N GLU A 13 -24.52 -1.48 2.58
CA GLU A 13 -24.95 -2.10 1.32
C GLU A 13 -26.26 -2.91 1.44
N GLY A 14 -26.82 -3.03 2.65
CA GLY A 14 -28.10 -3.73 2.88
C GLY A 14 -28.04 -5.25 2.64
N LYS A 15 -26.85 -5.86 2.72
CA LYS A 15 -26.69 -7.29 2.49
C LYS A 15 -27.21 -8.11 3.67
N PRO A 16 -27.92 -9.24 3.45
CA PRO A 16 -28.39 -10.09 4.54
C PRO A 16 -27.24 -10.64 5.40
N GLU A 17 -27.35 -10.52 6.73
CA GLU A 17 -26.31 -10.93 7.69
C GLU A 17 -25.86 -12.39 7.53
N LYS A 18 -26.75 -13.29 7.09
CA LYS A 18 -26.43 -14.69 6.79
C LYS A 18 -25.33 -14.90 5.74
N ILE A 19 -25.05 -13.90 4.91
CA ILE A 19 -24.04 -13.99 3.84
C ILE A 19 -22.70 -13.39 4.30
N TRP A 20 -22.69 -12.59 5.38
CA TRP A 20 -21.51 -11.88 5.84
C TRP A 20 -20.40 -12.85 6.26
N ASP A 21 -20.75 -13.97 6.88
CA ASP A 21 -19.81 -15.03 7.27
C ASP A 21 -19.03 -15.61 6.09
N LYS A 22 -19.55 -15.50 4.85
CA LYS A 22 -18.84 -15.92 3.64
C LYS A 22 -18.02 -14.82 2.99
N ILE A 23 -18.33 -13.56 3.25
CA ILE A 23 -17.70 -12.40 2.59
C ILE A 23 -16.54 -11.85 3.44
N ILE A 24 -16.74 -11.78 4.75
CA ILE A 24 -15.75 -11.22 5.70
C ILE A 24 -14.40 -11.93 5.58
N PRO A 25 -14.30 -13.28 5.51
CA PRO A 25 -13.00 -13.96 5.41
C PRO A 25 -12.21 -13.51 4.17
N GLY A 26 -12.83 -13.54 2.98
CA GLY A 26 -12.13 -13.17 1.74
C GLY A 26 -11.76 -11.68 1.69
N LYS A 27 -12.61 -10.79 2.22
CA LYS A 27 -12.25 -9.36 2.36
C LYS A 27 -11.13 -9.16 3.39
N MET A 28 -11.08 -9.97 4.44
CA MET A 28 -10.03 -9.90 5.46
C MET A 28 -8.70 -10.41 4.92
N ASP A 29 -8.71 -11.52 4.18
CA ASP A 29 -7.52 -12.05 3.50
C ASP A 29 -6.97 -11.02 2.52
N ARG A 30 -7.86 -10.36 1.75
CA ARG A 30 -7.47 -9.27 0.85
C ARG A 30 -6.95 -8.05 1.62
N PHE A 31 -7.60 -7.67 2.71
CA PHE A 31 -7.17 -6.56 3.56
C PHE A 31 -5.77 -6.82 4.13
N MET A 32 -5.51 -8.05 4.60
CA MET A 32 -4.21 -8.46 5.10
C MET A 32 -3.18 -8.35 3.98
N LEU A 33 -3.45 -8.96 2.82
CA LEU A 33 -2.57 -8.92 1.65
C LEU A 33 -2.21 -7.49 1.22
N ASP A 34 -3.19 -6.58 1.19
CA ASP A 34 -3.01 -5.21 0.69
C ASP A 34 -2.45 -4.23 1.75
N ASN A 35 -2.72 -4.43 3.05
CA ASN A 35 -2.47 -3.42 4.11
C ASN A 35 -1.54 -3.84 5.24
N THR A 36 -1.18 -5.12 5.38
CA THR A 36 -0.07 -5.45 6.28
C THR A 36 1.19 -4.94 5.60
N LYS A 37 1.92 -4.03 6.28
CA LYS A 37 3.22 -3.53 5.84
C LYS A 37 4.28 -4.63 5.66
N VAL A 38 3.92 -5.88 5.91
CA VAL A 38 4.80 -7.02 5.72
C VAL A 38 4.59 -7.58 4.30
N ASP A 39 3.37 -7.78 3.81
CA ASP A 39 3.17 -8.84 2.79
C ASP A 39 3.20 -8.43 1.30
N GLN A 40 2.84 -7.20 0.90
CA GLN A 40 2.90 -6.83 -0.54
C GLN A 40 3.87 -5.69 -0.86
N ALA A 41 3.94 -4.68 0.00
CA ALA A 41 4.79 -3.52 -0.26
C ALA A 41 6.28 -3.79 0.09
N TYR A 42 6.57 -4.74 0.98
CA TYR A 42 7.90 -4.93 1.55
C TYR A 42 8.43 -6.38 1.49
N THR A 43 7.59 -7.41 1.38
CA THR A 43 8.08 -8.78 1.13
C THR A 43 8.05 -9.13 -0.35
N LEU A 44 9.23 -9.36 -0.93
CA LEU A 44 9.42 -9.82 -2.31
C LEU A 44 8.58 -11.05 -2.67
N LEU A 45 8.44 -12.00 -1.75
CA LEU A 45 7.88 -13.34 -2.02
C LEU A 45 6.37 -13.35 -2.24
N ALA A 46 5.62 -12.50 -1.53
CA ALA A 46 4.16 -12.42 -1.63
C ALA A 46 3.67 -11.45 -2.72
N GLN A 47 4.60 -10.78 -3.43
CA GLN A 47 4.27 -9.98 -4.60
C GLN A 47 3.78 -10.85 -5.76
N VAL A 48 2.91 -10.28 -6.58
CA VAL A 48 2.47 -10.88 -7.84
C VAL A 48 3.67 -10.96 -8.80
N TYR A 49 3.83 -12.10 -9.45
CA TYR A 49 4.92 -12.29 -10.39
C TYR A 49 4.64 -11.56 -11.71
N ILE A 50 5.53 -10.65 -12.11
CA ILE A 50 5.27 -9.72 -13.22
C ILE A 50 5.08 -10.40 -14.59
N MET A 51 5.67 -11.59 -14.78
CA MET A 51 5.54 -12.32 -16.05
C MET A 51 4.29 -13.20 -16.10
N ASP A 52 3.66 -13.47 -14.95
CA ASP A 52 2.46 -14.29 -14.83
C ASP A 52 1.74 -13.91 -13.53
N ASP A 53 0.69 -13.12 -13.70
CA ASP A 53 -0.13 -12.53 -12.66
C ASP A 53 -1.04 -13.53 -11.93
N SER A 54 -1.07 -14.78 -12.39
CA SER A 54 -1.81 -15.86 -11.71
C SER A 54 -1.09 -16.40 -10.47
N LYS A 55 0.18 -16.03 -10.25
CA LYS A 55 1.01 -16.56 -9.17
C LYS A 55 1.85 -15.50 -8.47
N THR A 56 2.25 -15.81 -7.25
CA THR A 56 3.21 -15.01 -6.48
C THR A 56 4.65 -15.32 -6.91
N VAL A 57 5.59 -14.45 -6.54
CA VAL A 57 7.03 -14.69 -6.74
C VAL A 57 7.47 -15.99 -6.04
N GLU A 58 6.96 -16.27 -4.84
CA GLU A 58 7.19 -17.53 -4.12
C GLU A 58 6.73 -18.77 -4.92
N ALA A 59 5.48 -18.77 -5.38
CA ALA A 59 4.93 -19.89 -6.14
C ALA A 59 5.68 -20.12 -7.47
N TYR A 60 6.20 -19.05 -8.08
CA TYR A 60 7.08 -19.18 -9.23
C TYR A 60 8.43 -19.82 -8.85
N LEU A 61 9.08 -19.35 -7.79
CA LEU A 61 10.37 -19.86 -7.33
C LEU A 61 10.31 -21.36 -6.97
N GLU A 62 9.24 -21.80 -6.31
CA GLU A 62 8.99 -23.21 -6.03
C GLU A 62 8.87 -24.03 -7.32
N SER A 63 8.16 -23.52 -8.33
CA SER A 63 7.96 -24.21 -9.61
C SER A 63 9.27 -24.47 -10.38
N VAL A 64 10.28 -23.64 -10.13
CA VAL A 64 11.62 -23.75 -10.74
C VAL A 64 12.68 -24.28 -9.76
N ASN A 65 12.25 -24.68 -8.56
CA ASN A 65 13.12 -25.21 -7.50
C ASN A 65 14.26 -24.25 -7.11
N ALA A 66 13.96 -22.95 -7.06
CA ALA A 66 14.89 -21.87 -6.71
C ALA A 66 14.47 -21.18 -5.41
N SER A 67 15.41 -20.44 -4.80
CA SER A 67 15.15 -19.62 -3.62
C SER A 67 15.87 -18.27 -3.71
N VAL A 68 15.33 -17.27 -3.02
CA VAL A 68 15.96 -15.97 -2.89
C VAL A 68 16.97 -16.02 -1.73
N VAL A 69 18.21 -15.61 -2.00
CA VAL A 69 19.26 -15.54 -0.98
C VAL A 69 19.28 -14.17 -0.30
N GLU A 70 19.19 -13.10 -1.07
CA GLU A 70 19.23 -11.72 -0.58
C GLU A 70 18.52 -10.80 -1.57
N PHE A 71 17.86 -9.75 -1.07
CA PHE A 71 17.32 -8.66 -1.89
C PHE A 71 17.48 -7.32 -1.19
N ALA A 72 17.70 -6.26 -1.96
CA ALA A 72 17.69 -4.88 -1.50
C ALA A 72 16.83 -4.04 -2.44
N ARG A 73 15.95 -3.20 -1.88
CA ARG A 73 15.11 -2.26 -2.62
C ARG A 73 15.58 -0.85 -2.29
N PHE A 74 15.85 -0.06 -3.32
CA PHE A 74 16.19 1.36 -3.19
C PHE A 74 15.06 2.20 -3.77
N GLU A 75 14.66 3.25 -3.05
CA GLU A 75 13.70 4.24 -3.54
C GLU A 75 14.31 5.64 -3.55
N VAL A 76 14.03 6.41 -4.60
CA VAL A 76 14.51 7.79 -4.70
C VAL A 76 13.82 8.62 -3.62
N GLY A 77 14.61 9.23 -2.72
CA GLY A 77 14.07 10.02 -1.60
C GLY A 77 13.87 9.22 -0.32
N GLU A 78 14.27 7.95 -0.26
CA GLU A 78 14.20 7.15 0.96
C GLU A 78 15.01 7.81 2.09
N GLY A 79 14.33 8.10 3.21
CA GLY A 79 14.93 8.78 4.36
C GLY A 79 15.17 10.29 4.18
N ILE A 80 14.77 10.89 3.06
CA ILE A 80 14.86 12.34 2.85
C ILE A 80 13.53 12.98 3.27
N GLU A 81 13.57 13.88 4.25
CA GLU A 81 12.43 14.73 4.56
C GLU A 81 12.12 15.61 3.35
N LYS A 82 10.90 15.46 2.81
CA LYS A 82 10.44 16.27 1.70
C LYS A 82 10.30 17.70 2.19
N ALA A 83 11.17 18.59 1.73
CA ALA A 83 11.07 20.01 2.03
C ALA A 83 9.70 20.53 1.56
N ALA A 84 8.88 20.97 2.52
CA ALA A 84 7.62 21.63 2.25
C ALA A 84 7.93 23.09 1.91
N ASN A 85 8.20 23.35 0.63
CA ASN A 85 8.40 24.73 0.18
C ASN A 85 7.01 25.33 -0.05
N ASP A 86 6.64 26.28 0.81
CA ASP A 86 5.43 27.08 0.64
C ASP A 86 5.73 28.22 -0.34
N PHE A 87 5.40 27.99 -1.60
CA PHE A 87 5.58 28.95 -2.69
C PHE A 87 4.83 30.26 -2.42
N GLU A 88 3.70 30.23 -1.72
CA GLU A 88 2.93 31.43 -1.40
C GLU A 88 3.69 32.35 -0.43
N ALA A 89 4.36 31.75 0.57
CA ALA A 89 5.19 32.48 1.52
C ALA A 89 6.43 33.11 0.87
N GLU A 90 7.09 32.41 -0.07
CA GLU A 90 8.23 32.96 -0.83
C GLU A 90 7.81 34.14 -1.73
N VAL A 91 6.65 34.03 -2.40
CA VAL A 91 6.11 35.11 -3.25
C VAL A 91 5.72 36.32 -2.40
N ALA A 92 5.10 36.11 -1.24
CA ALA A 92 4.75 37.21 -0.34
C ALA A 92 6.00 37.93 0.21
N ALA A 93 7.05 37.18 0.57
CA ALA A 93 8.30 37.74 1.07
C ALA A 93 9.04 38.59 0.02
N THR A 94 9.06 38.15 -1.25
CA THR A 94 9.70 38.90 -2.34
C THR A 94 8.93 40.19 -2.68
N MET A 95 7.60 40.15 -2.69
CA MET A 95 6.77 41.34 -2.90
C MET A 95 6.94 42.37 -1.76
N ALA A 96 6.96 41.90 -0.51
CA ALA A 96 7.18 42.77 0.66
C ALA A 96 8.58 43.40 0.66
N ALA A 97 9.63 42.65 0.28
CA ALA A 97 10.98 43.17 0.16
C ALA A 97 11.11 44.22 -0.96
N ALA A 98 10.36 44.08 -2.06
CA ALA A 98 10.35 45.05 -3.16
C ALA A 98 9.60 46.35 -2.82
N LEU A 99 8.67 46.32 -1.87
CA LEU A 99 7.89 47.48 -1.42
C LEU A 99 8.58 48.32 -0.33
N ASN A 100 9.60 47.76 0.34
CA ASN A 100 10.35 48.42 1.41
C ASN A 100 11.65 49.12 0.93
N ASN A 101 11.82 49.36 -0.37
CA ASN A 101 12.99 50.04 -0.97
C ASN A 101 12.57 51.24 -1.82
#